data_AF-C0R8C7-F1
#
_entry.id   AF-C0R8C7-F1
#
_cell.length_a   1.000
_cell.length_b   1.000
_cell.length_c   1.000
_cell.angle_alpha   90.00
_cell.angle_beta   90.00
_cell.angle_gamma   90.00
#
_symmetry.space_group_name_H-M   'P 1'
#
loop_
_entity.id
_entity.type
_entity.pdbx_description
1 polymer ?
#
loop_
_entity_poly.entity_id
_entity_poly.type
_entity_poly.pdbx_seq_one_letter_code
_entity_poly.pdbx_strand_id
1 'polypeptide(L)'
;MNNLAYRTYNIESIKNEFLNMGFSEEAIDFVFLHNDNYNFEVIKEKMNSLEQQIINVEKNFQKDISGLDTKIDSVKNELNTKIDSIKNELNAKIDSVNAKIDGVEKTLQKDISSLKNELNASNRTIQVMLIAGITLAPIIYSIFNKYFFN
;
A
#
# COMPACT_ATOMS: atom_id res chain seq x y z
N MET A 1 33.58 7.55 75.81
CA MET A 1 32.91 7.71 74.50
C MET A 1 31.84 8.77 74.68
N ASN A 2 32.10 10.00 74.23
CA ASN A 2 31.15 11.09 74.40
C ASN A 2 30.11 11.02 73.27
N ASN A 3 28.85 10.89 73.68
CA ASN A 3 27.70 10.81 72.80
C ASN A 3 27.40 12.21 72.22
N LEU A 4 27.72 12.41 70.94
CA LEU A 4 27.32 13.60 70.20
C LEU A 4 25.86 13.43 69.78
N ALA A 5 24.94 13.85 70.64
CA ALA A 5 23.53 13.97 70.29
C ALA A 5 23.40 15.05 69.20
N TYR A 6 23.08 14.63 67.98
CA TYR A 6 22.70 15.55 66.92
C TYR A 6 21.37 16.21 67.30
N ARG A 7 21.44 17.46 67.76
CA ARG A 7 20.24 18.29 67.94
C ARG A 7 19.74 18.70 66.55
N THR A 8 18.53 18.29 66.21
CA THR A 8 17.79 18.86 65.08
C THR A 8 17.26 20.23 65.50
N TYR A 9 17.95 21.28 65.06
CA TYR A 9 17.50 22.65 65.27
C TYR A 9 16.54 23.04 64.15
N ASN A 10 15.30 23.41 64.50
CA ASN A 10 14.41 24.07 63.56
C ASN A 10 14.81 25.56 63.42
N ILE A 11 14.39 26.22 62.33
CA ILE A 11 14.74 27.63 62.03
C ILE A 11 14.45 28.53 63.24
N GLU A 12 13.33 28.30 63.92
CA GLU A 12 12.93 29.07 65.11
C GLU A 12 13.92 28.90 66.28
N SER A 13 14.44 27.69 66.51
CA SER A 13 15.44 27.43 67.55
C SER A 13 16.78 28.09 67.21
N ILE A 14 17.16 28.11 65.93
CA ILE A 14 18.40 28.76 65.47
C ILE A 14 18.27 30.28 65.60
N LYS A 15 17.13 30.88 65.22
CA LYS A 15 16.86 32.31 65.43
C LYS A 15 17.00 32.71 66.90
N ASN A 16 16.38 31.94 67.80
CA ASN A 16 16.47 32.17 69.24
C ASN A 16 17.90 32.01 69.79
N GLU A 17 18.70 31.09 69.24
CA GLU A 17 20.10 30.93 69.63
C GLU A 17 20.95 32.14 69.22
N PHE A 18 20.74 32.68 68.01
CA PHE A 18 21.42 33.92 67.58
C PHE A 18 21.00 35.14 68.40
N LEU A 19 19.72 35.27 68.77
CA LEU A 19 19.26 36.33 69.67
C LEU A 19 19.97 36.25 71.03
N ASN A 20 20.07 35.04 71.60
CA ASN A 20 20.76 34.80 72.87
C ASN A 20 22.28 35.08 72.81
N MET A 21 22.88 34.98 71.62
CA MET A 21 24.28 35.36 71.38
C MET A 21 24.47 36.88 71.22
N GLY A 22 23.39 37.67 71.27
CA GLY A 22 23.42 39.13 71.21
C GLY A 22 23.37 39.70 69.79
N PHE A 23 23.06 38.89 68.78
CA PHE A 23 22.77 39.41 67.44
C PHE A 23 21.42 40.12 67.43
N SER A 24 21.32 41.21 66.68
CA SER A 24 20.06 41.93 66.51
C SER A 24 19.11 41.14 65.61
N GLU A 25 17.81 41.35 65.79
CA GLU A 25 16.77 40.68 65.01
C GLU A 25 16.94 40.99 63.51
N GLU A 26 17.37 42.21 63.16
CA GLU A 26 17.64 42.61 61.77
C GLU A 26 18.82 41.86 61.15
N ALA A 27 19.88 41.61 61.92
CA ALA A 27 21.05 40.87 61.44
C ALA A 27 20.72 39.38 61.22
N ILE A 28 19.89 38.81 62.09
CA ILE A 28 19.41 37.44 61.98
C ILE A 28 18.49 37.31 60.75
N ASP A 29 17.49 38.18 60.64
CA ASP A 29 16.58 38.17 59.51
C ASP A 29 17.33 38.41 58.19
N PHE A 30 18.34 39.27 58.14
CA PHE A 30 19.20 39.43 56.96
C PHE A 30 19.86 38.10 56.54
N VAL A 31 20.47 37.37 57.48
CA VAL A 31 21.14 36.09 57.19
C VAL A 31 20.14 35.05 56.72
N PHE A 32 18.99 34.92 57.38
CA PHE A 32 17.95 33.95 57.00
C PHE A 32 17.27 34.31 55.67
N LEU A 33 16.96 35.58 55.42
CA LEU A 33 16.43 36.06 54.13
C LEU A 33 17.38 35.75 52.96
N HIS A 34 18.70 35.84 53.16
CA HIS A 34 19.66 35.61 52.09
C HIS A 34 20.04 34.13 51.91
N ASN A 35 19.87 33.30 52.94
CA ASN A 35 20.21 31.87 52.88
C ASN A 35 19.20 31.07 52.03
N ASP A 36 17.90 31.34 52.18
CA ASP A 36 16.85 30.62 51.45
C ASP A 36 16.69 31.11 49.99
N ASN A 37 17.08 32.36 49.70
CA ASN A 37 16.83 33.00 48.41
C ASN A 37 17.78 32.51 47.30
N TYR A 38 19.05 32.22 47.62
CA TYR A 38 20.02 31.76 46.61
C TYR A 38 19.67 30.38 46.03
N ASN A 39 19.26 29.43 46.88
CA ASN A 39 18.84 28.11 46.42
C ASN A 39 17.55 28.18 45.59
N PHE A 40 16.63 29.08 45.93
CA PHE A 40 15.40 29.30 45.18
C PHE A 40 15.66 29.83 43.76
N GLU A 41 16.52 30.85 43.61
CA GLU A 41 16.84 31.39 42.28
C GLU A 41 17.57 30.35 41.40
N VAL A 42 18.50 29.56 41.96
CA VAL A 42 19.15 28.47 41.21
C VAL A 42 18.15 27.40 40.77
N ILE A 43 17.18 27.05 41.63
CA ILE A 43 16.12 26.08 41.28
C ILE A 43 15.24 26.64 40.16
N LYS A 44 14.84 27.91 40.25
CA LYS A 44 14.04 28.60 39.24
C LYS A 44 14.74 28.67 37.89
N GLU A 45 16.02 28.98 37.85
CA GLU A 45 16.82 28.94 36.61
C GLU A 45 16.87 27.53 35.99
N LYS A 46 17.10 26.50 36.82
CA LYS A 46 17.07 25.10 36.35
C LYS A 46 15.70 24.70 35.83
N MET A 47 14.62 25.13 36.49
CA MET A 47 13.24 24.86 36.06
C MET A 47 12.96 25.52 34.72
N ASN A 48 13.34 26.78 34.53
CA ASN A 48 13.23 27.48 33.25
C ASN A 48 14.03 26.78 32.14
N SER A 49 15.26 26.33 32.46
CA SER A 49 16.09 25.56 31.52
C SER A 49 15.44 24.23 31.13
N LEU A 50 14.86 23.50 32.08
CA LEU A 50 14.13 22.26 31.82
C LEU A 50 12.90 22.50 30.97
N GLU A 51 12.14 23.57 31.24
CA GLU A 51 10.98 23.96 30.42
C GLU A 51 11.39 24.21 28.96
N GLN A 52 12.49 24.94 28.73
CA GLN A 52 13.01 25.15 27.37
C GLN A 52 13.47 23.84 26.70
N GLN A 53 14.09 22.93 27.45
CA GLN A 53 14.48 21.62 26.92
C GLN A 53 13.24 20.78 26.53
N ILE A 54 12.18 20.79 27.34
CA ILE A 54 10.91 20.11 27.04
C ILE A 54 10.30 20.68 25.77
N ILE A 55 10.18 22.01 25.65
CA ILE A 55 9.64 22.67 24.45
C ILE A 55 10.45 22.28 23.20
N ASN A 56 11.77 22.22 23.30
CA ASN A 56 12.62 21.81 22.18
C ASN A 56 12.41 20.34 21.80
N VAL A 57 12.26 19.44 22.77
CA VAL A 57 11.95 18.02 22.51
C VAL A 57 10.58 17.89 21.84
N GLU A 58 9.55 18.57 22.34
CA GLU A 58 8.21 18.58 21.74
C GLU A 58 8.24 19.08 20.30
N LYS A 59 8.96 20.17 20.02
CA LYS A 59 9.12 20.71 18.67
C LYS A 59 9.82 19.74 17.73
N ASN A 60 10.84 19.04 18.20
CA ASN A 60 11.54 18.02 17.41
C ASN A 60 10.61 16.85 17.10
N PHE A 61 9.83 16.36 18.07
CA PHE A 61 8.85 15.31 17.83
C PHE A 61 7.74 15.74 16.87
N GLN A 62 7.24 16.96 16.97
CA GLN A 62 6.26 17.50 16.00
C GLN A 62 6.84 17.53 14.57
N LYS A 63 8.11 17.91 14.43
CA LYS A 63 8.81 17.90 13.14
C LYS A 63 8.97 16.48 12.60
N ASP A 64 9.36 15.53 13.45
CA ASP A 64 9.53 14.13 13.07
C ASP A 64 8.19 13.50 12.65
N ILE A 65 7.11 13.76 13.39
CA ILE A 65 5.75 13.32 13.05
C ILE A 65 5.34 13.89 11.69
N SER A 66 5.51 15.20 11.47
CA SER A 66 5.18 15.85 10.19
C SER A 66 6.00 15.26 9.02
N GLY A 67 7.28 14.93 9.29
CA GLY A 67 8.15 14.27 8.31
C GLY A 67 7.70 12.85 7.99
N LEU A 68 7.23 12.10 8.99
CA LEU A 68 6.66 10.76 8.81
C LEU A 68 5.35 10.82 8.02
N ASP A 69 4.44 11.75 8.33
CA ASP A 69 3.19 11.94 7.59
C ASP A 69 3.46 12.21 6.10
N THR A 70 4.41 13.12 5.82
CA THR A 70 4.84 13.41 4.44
C THR A 70 5.38 12.17 3.73
N LYS A 71 6.19 11.36 4.42
CA LYS A 71 6.75 10.12 3.86
C LYS A 71 5.67 9.07 3.61
N ILE A 72 4.70 8.94 4.52
CA ILE A 72 3.55 8.04 4.38
C ILE A 72 2.70 8.44 3.17
N ASP A 73 2.39 9.71 3.02
CA ASP A 73 1.62 10.22 1.88
C ASP A 73 2.36 10.00 0.56
N SER A 74 3.67 10.23 0.53
CA SER A 74 4.50 9.95 -0.65
C SER A 74 4.44 8.47 -1.05
N VAL A 75 4.63 7.55 -0.09
CA VAL A 75 4.58 6.10 -0.34
C VAL A 75 3.19 5.68 -0.81
N LYS A 76 2.13 6.22 -0.19
CA LYS A 76 0.74 5.94 -0.58
C LYS A 76 0.47 6.37 -2.03
N ASN A 77 0.93 7.55 -2.43
CA ASN A 77 0.76 8.06 -3.78
C ASN A 77 1.55 7.26 -4.82
N GLU A 78 2.78 6.85 -4.50
CA GLU A 78 3.59 5.98 -5.36
C GLU A 78 2.93 4.61 -5.55
N LEU A 79 2.43 4.01 -4.47
CA LEU A 79 1.72 2.74 -4.53
C LEU A 79 0.45 2.83 -5.36
N ASN A 80 -0.37 3.87 -5.17
CA ASN A 80 -1.58 4.09 -5.98
C ASN A 80 -1.23 4.20 -7.47
N THR A 81 -0.21 5.00 -7.81
CA THR A 81 0.26 5.16 -9.19
C THR A 81 0.70 3.82 -9.80
N LYS A 82 1.43 3.02 -9.03
CA LYS A 82 1.89 1.70 -9.48
C LYS A 82 0.73 0.72 -9.67
N ILE A 83 -0.26 0.74 -8.78
CA ILE A 83 -1.47 -0.08 -8.89
C ILE A 83 -2.25 0.29 -10.17
N ASP A 84 -2.45 1.59 -10.42
CA ASP A 84 -3.17 2.05 -11.61
C ASP A 84 -2.43 1.68 -12.90
N SER A 85 -1.09 1.80 -12.91
CA SER A 85 -0.26 1.38 -14.05
C SER A 85 -0.41 -0.12 -14.33
N ILE A 86 -0.34 -0.96 -13.29
CA ILE A 86 -0.50 -2.43 -13.43
C ILE A 86 -1.90 -2.77 -13.92
N LYS A 87 -2.94 -2.12 -13.40
CA LYS A 87 -4.33 -2.32 -13.82
C LYS A 87 -4.51 -2.01 -15.31
N ASN A 88 -3.94 -0.89 -15.77
CA ASN A 88 -4.01 -0.50 -17.17
C ASN A 88 -3.25 -1.47 -18.09
N GLU A 89 -2.06 -1.93 -17.67
CA GLU A 89 -1.29 -2.92 -18.43
C GLU A 89 -2.03 -4.26 -18.54
N LEU A 90 -2.65 -4.71 -17.43
CA LEU A 90 -3.44 -5.95 -17.43
C LEU A 90 -4.68 -5.83 -18.31
N ASN A 91 -5.40 -4.70 -18.28
CA ASN A 91 -6.54 -4.46 -19.16
C ASN A 91 -6.11 -4.50 -20.64
N ALA A 92 -5.01 -3.83 -20.99
CA ALA A 92 -4.49 -3.86 -22.36
C ALA A 92 -4.09 -5.27 -22.81
N LYS A 93 -3.51 -6.08 -21.91
CA LYS A 93 -3.20 -7.50 -22.18
C LYS A 93 -4.47 -8.32 -22.39
N ILE A 94 -5.50 -8.11 -21.57
CA ILE A 94 -6.81 -8.77 -21.71
C ILE A 94 -7.45 -8.42 -23.06
N ASP A 95 -7.48 -7.13 -23.42
CA ASP A 95 -8.03 -6.68 -24.70
C ASP A 95 -7.27 -7.29 -25.88
N SER A 96 -5.94 -7.38 -25.80
CA SER A 96 -5.12 -8.02 -26.82
C SER A 96 -5.43 -9.52 -26.96
N VAL A 97 -5.65 -10.22 -25.85
CA VAL A 97 -6.02 -11.64 -25.87
C VAL A 97 -7.42 -11.83 -26.46
N ASN A 98 -8.39 -10.99 -26.07
CA ASN A 98 -9.74 -11.03 -26.64
C ASN A 98 -9.72 -10.83 -28.15
N ALA A 99 -8.97 -9.84 -28.65
CA ALA A 99 -8.83 -9.62 -30.09
C ALA A 99 -8.20 -10.82 -30.84
N LYS A 100 -7.25 -11.52 -30.21
CA LYS A 100 -6.68 -12.76 -30.77
C LYS A 100 -7.71 -13.89 -30.80
N ILE A 101 -8.50 -14.04 -29.74
CA ILE A 101 -9.59 -15.03 -29.66
C ILE A 101 -10.62 -14.76 -30.76
N ASP A 102 -11.07 -13.52 -30.91
CA ASP A 102 -12.01 -13.12 -31.97
C ASP A 102 -11.45 -13.43 -33.38
N GLY A 103 -10.15 -13.19 -33.58
CA GLY A 103 -9.46 -13.51 -34.84
C GLY A 103 -9.42 -15.02 -35.13
N VAL A 104 -9.13 -15.83 -34.12
CA VAL A 104 -9.17 -17.30 -34.21
C VAL A 104 -10.60 -17.76 -34.51
N GLU A 105 -11.60 -17.24 -33.80
CA GLU A 105 -13.00 -17.61 -34.00
C GLU A 105 -13.46 -17.31 -35.44
N LYS A 106 -13.18 -16.11 -35.95
CA LYS A 106 -13.51 -15.75 -37.35
C LYS A 106 -12.84 -16.66 -38.37
N THR A 107 -11.58 -17.02 -38.13
CA THR A 107 -10.84 -17.92 -39.02
C THR A 107 -11.47 -19.31 -39.03
N LEU A 108 -11.76 -19.86 -37.84
CA LEU A 108 -12.43 -21.16 -37.72
C LEU A 108 -13.82 -21.17 -38.36
N GLN A 109 -14.62 -20.11 -38.17
CA GLN A 109 -15.94 -19.97 -38.81
C GLN A 109 -15.82 -19.99 -40.34
N LYS A 110 -14.81 -19.32 -40.90
CA LYS A 110 -14.53 -19.31 -42.35
C LYS A 110 -14.13 -20.70 -42.85
N ASP A 111 -13.21 -21.37 -42.15
CA ASP A 111 -12.73 -22.69 -42.53
C ASP A 111 -13.86 -23.73 -42.50
N ILE A 112 -14.68 -23.72 -41.44
CA ILE A 112 -15.88 -24.56 -41.32
C ILE A 112 -16.86 -24.29 -42.48
N SER A 113 -17.07 -23.03 -42.83
CA SER A 113 -17.95 -22.65 -43.94
C SER A 113 -17.43 -23.14 -45.29
N SER A 114 -16.10 -23.05 -45.52
CA SER A 114 -15.46 -23.56 -46.74
C SER A 114 -15.63 -25.08 -46.85
N LEU A 115 -15.29 -25.81 -45.78
CA LEU A 115 -15.43 -27.27 -45.72
C LEU A 115 -16.88 -27.72 -45.94
N LYS A 116 -17.86 -27.01 -45.37
CA LYS A 116 -19.29 -27.29 -45.61
C LYS A 116 -19.67 -27.12 -47.07
N ASN A 117 -19.16 -26.09 -47.74
CA ASN A 117 -19.44 -25.84 -49.15
C ASN A 117 -18.80 -26.90 -50.06
N GLU A 118 -17.55 -27.26 -49.79
CA GLU A 118 -16.83 -28.33 -50.50
C GLU A 118 -17.54 -29.68 -50.35
N LEU A 119 -17.96 -30.03 -49.13
CA LEU A 119 -18.74 -31.25 -48.85
C LEU A 119 -20.06 -31.27 -49.62
N ASN A 120 -20.79 -30.15 -49.63
CA ASN A 120 -22.04 -30.02 -50.38
C ASN A 120 -21.83 -30.16 -51.89
N ALA A 121 -20.77 -29.57 -52.44
CA ALA A 121 -20.43 -29.70 -53.86
C ALA A 121 -20.07 -31.15 -54.24
N SER A 122 -19.29 -31.83 -53.39
CA SER A 122 -18.95 -33.24 -53.56
C SER A 122 -20.20 -34.12 -53.54
N ASN A 123 -21.09 -33.93 -52.55
CA ASN A 123 -22.36 -34.65 -52.47
C ASN A 123 -23.24 -34.45 -53.71
N ARG A 124 -23.35 -33.22 -54.21
CA ARG A 124 -24.07 -32.94 -55.47
C ARG A 124 -23.48 -33.69 -56.66
N THR A 125 -22.15 -33.76 -56.74
CA THR A 125 -21.44 -34.46 -57.82
C THR A 125 -21.73 -35.95 -57.79
N ILE A 126 -21.67 -36.57 -56.60
CA ILE A 126 -22.02 -37.97 -56.39
C ILE A 126 -23.48 -38.24 -56.80
N GLN A 127 -24.42 -37.38 -56.37
CA GLN A 127 -25.83 -37.51 -56.76
C GLN A 127 -26.02 -37.46 -58.29
N VAL A 128 -25.35 -36.53 -58.98
CA VAL A 128 -25.40 -36.44 -60.45
C VAL A 128 -24.86 -37.71 -61.10
N MET A 129 -23.71 -38.23 -60.64
CA MET A 129 -23.14 -39.48 -61.18
C MET A 129 -24.06 -40.68 -60.96
N LEU A 130 -24.67 -40.81 -59.78
CA LEU A 130 -25.63 -41.87 -59.47
C LEU A 130 -26.86 -41.80 -60.39
N ILE A 131 -27.44 -40.61 -60.56
CA ILE A 131 -28.59 -40.40 -61.46
C ILE A 131 -28.20 -40.72 -62.91
N ALA A 132 -27.05 -40.24 -63.38
CA ALA A 132 -26.56 -40.52 -64.73
C ALA A 132 -26.34 -42.03 -64.94
N GLY A 133 -25.75 -42.74 -63.98
CA GLY A 133 -25.57 -44.19 -64.05
C GLY A 133 -26.89 -44.95 -64.16
N ILE A 134 -27.87 -44.62 -63.31
CA ILE A 134 -29.20 -45.25 -63.32
C ILE A 134 -29.93 -44.98 -64.64
N THR A 135 -29.88 -43.74 -65.15
CA THR A 135 -30.60 -43.35 -66.38
C THR A 135 -29.97 -43.92 -67.65
N LEU A 136 -28.64 -44.03 -67.69
CA LEU A 136 -27.93 -44.57 -68.86
C LEU A 136 -27.92 -46.10 -68.89
N ALA A 137 -28.04 -46.81 -67.76
CA ALA A 137 -27.94 -48.27 -67.72
C ALA A 137 -28.88 -49.01 -68.71
N PRO A 138 -30.19 -48.69 -68.81
CA PRO A 138 -31.07 -49.32 -69.80
C PRO A 138 -30.66 -49.02 -71.25
N ILE A 139 -30.22 -47.80 -71.53
CA ILE A 139 -29.79 -47.36 -72.87
C ILE A 139 -28.53 -48.13 -73.28
N ILE A 140 -27.53 -48.20 -72.40
CA ILE A 140 -26.30 -48.97 -72.63
C ILE A 140 -26.62 -50.45 -72.86
N TYR A 141 -27.50 -51.04 -72.04
CA TYR A 141 -27.93 -52.43 -72.20
C TYR A 141 -28.61 -52.67 -73.56
N SER A 142 -29.53 -51.80 -73.99
CA SER A 142 -30.17 -51.91 -75.31
C SER A 142 -29.18 -51.78 -76.47
N ILE A 143 -28.20 -50.88 -76.38
CA ILE A 143 -27.15 -50.74 -77.40
C ILE A 143 -26.30 -52.02 -77.45
N PHE A 144 -25.84 -52.50 -76.30
CA PHE A 144 -25.03 -53.72 -76.23
C PHE A 144 -25.75 -54.93 -76.82
N ASN A 145 -27.02 -55.15 -76.45
CA ASN A 145 -27.80 -56.26 -76.99
C ASN A 145 -27.99 -56.17 -78.51
N LYS A 146 -28.18 -54.97 -79.07
CA LYS A 146 -28.36 -54.75 -80.52
C LYS A 146 -27.12 -55.08 -81.35
N TYR A 147 -25.91 -54.86 -80.82
CA TYR A 147 -24.67 -55.03 -81.58
C TYR A 147 -23.94 -56.36 -81.31
N PHE A 148 -24.23 -57.03 -80.18
CA PHE A 148 -23.49 -58.24 -79.78
C PHE A 148 -24.33 -59.53 -79.74
N PHE A 149 -25.66 -59.46 -79.70
CA PHE A 149 -26.52 -60.65 -79.57
C PHE A 149 -27.66 -60.77 -80.59
N ASN A 150 -27.90 -59.74 -81.41
CA ASN A 150 -28.80 -59.73 -82.56
C ASN A 150 -28.01 -59.48 -83.84
#